data_AF-A0A2S5CG94-F1
#
_entry.id   AF-A0A2S5CG94-F1
#
_cell.length_a   1.000
_cell.length_b   1.000
_cell.length_c   1.000
_cell.angle_alpha   90.00
_cell.angle_beta   90.00
_cell.angle_gamma   90.00
#
_symmetry.space_group_name_H-M   'P 1'
#
loop_
_entity.id
_entity.type
_entity.pdbx_description
1 polymer ?
#
loop_
_entity_poly.entity_id
_entity_poly.type
_entity_poly.pdbx_seq_one_letter_code
_entity_poly.pdbx_strand_id
1 'polypeptide(L)'
;MGLLEALRQGRSKPVAAYLEFTLLTQTHQDSLFCFYEGKDSAYYAPRIKRFTAAYQNILCGGREKVLEVYRLIAGHTEYDRYKKAFFIDRDFNPPLTPHSPPIFETPCYAIENFYVSVEVFQEILKNLLHLSELSTSYQTCVSLFLARQAEFHQATLLFNAWYACLIERRNATGQATGVNLDEKLPKGFIGFDLQAVSAHYTPETLTQTFTNALAIPPAALAAKISAFSHCQHQQVFRGKYELGFVLTLLELLLQDAANPQTYITEKITFSFGNKLSNDQAIIVFSAYAQTPDSLTEYLRHVTS
;
A
#
# COMPACT_ATOMS: atom_id res chain seq x y z
N MET A 1 -29.80 18.19 3.61
CA MET A 1 -29.93 17.41 4.87
C MET A 1 -29.08 18.06 5.94
N GLY A 2 -29.62 18.26 7.15
CA GLY A 2 -28.92 18.99 8.22
C GLY A 2 -27.91 18.11 8.98
N LEU A 3 -26.86 18.74 9.52
CA LEU A 3 -25.82 18.13 10.37
C LEU A 3 -26.40 17.27 11.51
N LEU A 4 -27.51 17.74 12.11
CA LEU A 4 -28.24 17.07 13.19
C LEU A 4 -28.91 15.77 12.76
N GLU A 5 -29.25 15.63 11.48
CA GLU A 5 -29.91 14.45 10.93
C GLU A 5 -28.86 13.36 10.60
N ALA A 6 -27.68 13.77 10.11
CA ALA A 6 -26.51 12.89 9.94
C ALA A 6 -25.97 12.36 11.28
N LEU A 7 -25.98 13.18 12.33
CA LEU A 7 -25.59 12.79 13.69
C LEU A 7 -26.58 11.79 14.34
N ARG A 8 -27.88 11.90 14.04
CA ARG A 8 -28.93 11.01 14.58
C ARG A 8 -28.92 9.61 13.97
N GLN A 9 -28.34 9.43 12.78
CA GLN A 9 -28.34 8.13 12.09
C GLN A 9 -27.14 7.22 12.39
N GLY A 10 -26.15 7.66 13.16
CA GLY A 10 -25.17 6.76 13.77
C GLY A 10 -24.09 6.19 12.82
N ARG A 11 -22.91 6.82 12.92
CA ARG A 11 -21.55 6.23 12.91
C ARG A 11 -21.07 5.50 11.64
N SER A 12 -21.31 6.05 10.46
CA SER A 12 -20.41 5.73 9.35
C SER A 12 -19.08 6.50 9.55
N LYS A 13 -17.93 5.84 9.34
CA LYS A 13 -16.61 6.51 9.36
C LYS A 13 -16.53 7.75 8.43
N PRO A 14 -17.20 7.80 7.26
CA PRO A 14 -17.31 9.02 6.44
C PRO A 14 -17.89 10.22 7.18
N VAL A 15 -18.99 10.05 7.92
CA VAL A 15 -19.63 11.14 8.66
C VAL A 15 -18.69 11.67 9.75
N ALA A 16 -17.95 10.77 10.42
CA ALA A 16 -16.96 11.17 11.42
C ALA A 16 -15.83 12.01 10.79
N ALA A 17 -15.28 11.59 9.65
CA ALA A 17 -14.24 12.32 8.93
C ALA A 17 -14.74 13.69 8.41
N TYR A 18 -15.96 13.74 7.90
CA TYR A 18 -16.59 15.01 7.49
C TYR A 18 -16.79 15.96 8.69
N LEU A 19 -17.27 15.45 9.83
CA LEU A 19 -17.41 16.25 11.06
C LEU A 19 -16.06 16.78 11.56
N GLU A 20 -15.04 15.92 11.60
CA GLU A 20 -13.67 16.30 11.95
C GLU A 20 -13.16 17.43 11.04
N PHE A 21 -13.34 17.31 9.72
CA PHE A 21 -13.04 18.39 8.78
C PHE A 21 -13.77 19.70 9.14
N THR A 22 -15.09 19.66 9.35
CA THR A 22 -15.85 20.88 9.68
C THR A 22 -15.35 21.56 10.95
N LEU A 23 -15.00 20.80 11.98
CA LEU A 23 -14.46 21.34 13.23
C LEU A 23 -13.08 21.96 13.02
N LEU A 24 -12.18 21.25 12.31
CA LEU A 24 -10.83 21.75 12.06
C LEU A 24 -10.83 23.02 11.21
N THR A 25 -11.81 23.21 10.32
CA THR A 25 -11.92 24.45 9.53
C THR A 25 -12.19 25.68 10.38
N GLN A 26 -12.70 25.53 11.61
CA GLN A 26 -12.94 26.66 12.51
C GLN A 26 -11.64 27.20 13.13
N THR A 27 -10.64 26.34 13.33
CA THR A 27 -9.38 26.67 14.00
C THR A 27 -8.16 26.67 13.09
N HIS A 28 -8.23 26.07 11.91
CA HIS A 28 -7.10 25.86 10.98
C HIS A 28 -7.39 26.32 9.55
N GLN A 29 -7.96 27.52 9.40
CA GLN A 29 -8.49 28.02 8.11
C GLN A 29 -7.47 28.00 6.96
N ASP A 30 -6.19 28.23 7.24
CA ASP A 30 -5.11 28.26 6.24
C ASP A 30 -4.38 26.92 6.05
N SER A 31 -4.79 25.86 6.77
CA SER A 31 -4.16 24.55 6.66
C SER A 31 -4.62 23.76 5.44
N LEU A 32 -3.76 22.88 4.95
CA LEU A 32 -4.13 21.81 4.03
C LEU A 32 -4.84 20.69 4.78
N PHE A 33 -6.09 20.37 4.44
CA PHE A 33 -6.82 19.24 5.01
C PHE A 33 -6.58 17.98 4.18
N CYS A 34 -5.91 16.99 4.76
CA CYS A 34 -5.47 15.77 4.09
C CYS A 34 -6.32 14.57 4.51
N PHE A 35 -7.02 13.96 3.55
CA PHE A 35 -7.91 12.82 3.76
C PHE A 35 -7.23 11.53 3.26
N TYR A 36 -7.05 10.57 4.17
CA TYR A 36 -6.40 9.29 3.87
C TYR A 36 -7.34 8.10 4.06
N GLU A 37 -7.05 6.99 3.37
CA GLU A 37 -7.74 5.73 3.57
C GLU A 37 -7.48 5.15 4.95
N GLY A 38 -6.21 5.05 5.34
CA GLY A 38 -5.76 4.42 6.56
C GLY A 38 -4.66 5.23 7.24
N LYS A 39 -3.72 4.54 7.88
CA LYS A 39 -2.60 5.17 8.62
C LYS A 39 -1.46 5.58 7.67
N ASP A 40 -1.81 6.11 6.51
CA ASP A 40 -0.91 6.37 5.39
C ASP A 40 -0.13 7.70 5.58
N SER A 41 -0.53 8.47 6.59
CA SER A 41 0.07 9.76 6.92
C SER A 41 1.58 9.69 7.16
N ALA A 42 2.11 8.54 7.61
CA ALA A 42 3.55 8.35 7.77
C ALA A 42 4.33 8.40 6.44
N TYR A 43 3.72 7.96 5.33
CA TYR A 43 4.28 8.12 3.99
C TYR A 43 4.12 9.55 3.50
N TYR A 44 2.92 10.13 3.61
CA TYR A 44 2.64 11.44 3.02
C TYR A 44 3.20 12.63 3.80
N ALA A 45 3.27 12.57 5.13
CA ALA A 45 3.70 13.70 5.98
C ALA A 45 5.05 14.31 5.59
N PRO A 46 6.16 13.55 5.45
CA PRO A 46 7.44 14.15 5.04
C PRO A 46 7.39 14.77 3.63
N ARG A 47 6.52 14.25 2.75
CA ARG A 47 6.34 14.75 1.37
C ARG A 47 5.51 16.03 1.34
N ILE A 48 4.44 16.10 2.14
CA ILE A 48 3.61 17.31 2.31
C ILE A 48 4.42 18.44 2.95
N LYS A 49 5.26 18.13 3.96
CA LYS A 49 6.10 19.11 4.66
C LYS A 49 7.09 19.86 3.75
N ARG A 50 7.35 19.36 2.55
CA ARG A 50 8.14 20.06 1.52
C ARG A 50 7.41 21.26 0.91
N PHE A 51 6.09 21.31 1.04
CA PHE A 51 5.23 22.34 0.45
C PHE A 51 4.53 23.19 1.51
N THR A 52 4.09 22.60 2.62
CA THR A 52 3.45 23.33 3.72
C THR A 52 3.72 22.67 5.06
N ALA A 53 3.96 23.49 6.09
CA ALA A 53 4.01 23.04 7.48
C ALA A 53 2.62 23.01 8.13
N ALA A 54 1.64 23.71 7.56
CA ALA A 54 0.27 23.80 8.06
C ALA A 54 -0.61 22.78 7.33
N TYR A 55 -0.77 21.59 7.92
CA TYR A 55 -1.65 20.55 7.41
C TYR A 55 -2.34 19.78 8.54
N GLN A 56 -3.53 19.25 8.27
CA GLN A 56 -4.31 18.44 9.19
C GLN A 56 -4.58 17.07 8.56
N ASN A 57 -4.42 16.00 9.33
CA ASN A 57 -4.67 14.64 8.86
C ASN A 57 -6.08 14.20 9.27
N ILE A 58 -6.83 13.61 8.34
CA ILE A 58 -8.19 13.11 8.56
C ILE A 58 -8.26 11.67 8.05
N LEU A 59 -8.64 10.74 8.93
CA LEU A 59 -8.68 9.30 8.65
C LEU A 59 -10.08 8.87 8.23
N CYS A 60 -10.26 8.44 6.97
CA CYS A 60 -11.59 8.08 6.44
C CYS A 60 -11.92 6.58 6.64
N GLY A 61 -10.93 5.70 6.72
CA GLY A 61 -11.09 4.27 6.99
C GLY A 61 -11.42 3.42 5.75
N GLY A 62 -10.81 3.74 4.62
CA GLY A 62 -10.83 3.01 3.34
C GLY A 62 -11.21 3.90 2.13
N ARG A 63 -10.81 3.46 0.93
CA ARG A 63 -11.04 4.11 -0.37
C ARG A 63 -12.44 4.68 -0.55
N GLU A 64 -13.46 3.83 -0.46
CA GLU A 64 -14.85 4.23 -0.71
C GLU A 64 -15.34 5.34 0.23
N LYS A 65 -14.77 5.41 1.43
CA LYS A 65 -15.11 6.42 2.43
C LYS A 65 -14.42 7.74 2.16
N VAL A 66 -13.19 7.72 1.66
CA VAL A 66 -12.53 8.93 1.14
C VAL A 66 -13.39 9.53 0.01
N LEU A 67 -13.86 8.68 -0.92
CA LEU A 67 -14.72 9.13 -2.02
C LEU A 67 -16.10 9.62 -1.54
N GLU A 68 -16.67 9.03 -0.49
CA GLU A 68 -17.91 9.51 0.11
C GLU A 68 -17.72 10.89 0.78
N VAL A 69 -16.66 11.06 1.57
CA VAL A 69 -16.30 12.36 2.17
C VAL A 69 -16.04 13.41 1.10
N TYR A 70 -15.33 13.04 0.03
CA TYR A 70 -15.12 13.90 -1.13
C TYR A 70 -16.45 14.42 -1.70
N ARG A 71 -17.42 13.52 -1.95
CA ARG A 71 -18.74 13.90 -2.48
C ARG A 71 -19.52 14.80 -1.51
N LEU A 72 -19.44 14.52 -0.21
CA LEU A 72 -20.06 15.37 0.83
C LEU A 72 -19.46 16.78 0.82
N ILE A 73 -18.14 16.92 0.74
CA ILE A 73 -17.48 18.23 0.73
C ILE A 73 -17.74 18.98 -0.59
N ALA A 74 -17.63 18.30 -1.73
CA ALA A 74 -17.83 18.91 -3.05
C ALA A 74 -19.26 19.42 -3.29
N GLY A 75 -20.25 18.91 -2.55
CA GLY A 75 -21.63 19.41 -2.59
C GLY A 75 -21.86 20.74 -1.86
N HIS A 76 -20.83 21.28 -1.19
CA HIS A 76 -20.93 22.40 -0.27
C HIS A 76 -19.90 23.50 -0.60
N THR A 77 -20.34 24.52 -1.34
CA THR A 77 -19.49 25.61 -1.84
C THR A 77 -18.79 26.43 -0.74
N GLU A 78 -19.34 26.43 0.49
CA GLU A 78 -18.70 27.08 1.64
C GLU A 78 -17.31 26.51 1.96
N TYR A 79 -17.03 25.28 1.51
CA TYR A 79 -15.74 24.65 1.71
C TYR A 79 -14.73 24.91 0.60
N ASP A 80 -15.11 25.55 -0.52
CA ASP A 80 -14.22 25.80 -1.65
C ASP A 80 -13.01 26.66 -1.30
N ARG A 81 -13.15 27.51 -0.28
CA ARG A 81 -12.06 28.35 0.24
C ARG A 81 -10.93 27.58 0.94
N TYR A 82 -11.15 26.33 1.35
CA TYR A 82 -10.15 25.56 2.11
C TYR A 82 -9.27 24.72 1.18
N LYS A 83 -7.98 24.62 1.50
CA LYS A 83 -7.06 23.74 0.79
C LYS A 83 -7.31 22.29 1.19
N LYS A 84 -7.54 21.41 0.22
CA LYS A 84 -7.96 20.03 0.44
C LYS A 84 -7.10 19.08 -0.38
N ALA A 85 -6.69 17.96 0.21
CA ALA A 85 -5.97 16.89 -0.47
C ALA A 85 -6.59 15.53 -0.12
N PHE A 86 -7.05 14.80 -1.13
CA PHE A 86 -7.57 13.45 -1.01
C PHE A 86 -6.56 12.43 -1.55
N PHE A 87 -6.32 11.35 -0.82
CA PHE A 87 -5.38 10.30 -1.20
C PHE A 87 -6.10 8.95 -1.18
N ILE A 88 -5.96 8.20 -2.27
CA ILE A 88 -6.50 6.86 -2.41
C ILE A 88 -5.50 5.92 -3.10
N ASP A 89 -5.67 4.63 -2.86
CA ASP A 89 -4.99 3.54 -3.54
C ASP A 89 -5.78 3.02 -4.74
N ARG A 90 -5.04 2.47 -5.72
CA ARG A 90 -5.64 1.89 -6.94
C ARG A 90 -6.42 0.63 -6.60
N ASP A 91 -5.89 -0.26 -5.77
CA ASP A 91 -6.58 -1.47 -5.27
C ASP A 91 -7.20 -2.35 -6.39
N PHE A 92 -6.47 -2.55 -7.51
CA PHE A 92 -6.95 -3.19 -8.76
C PHE A 92 -8.14 -2.50 -9.45
N ASN A 93 -8.58 -1.32 -8.99
CA ASN A 93 -9.64 -0.57 -9.67
C ASN A 93 -9.12 0.07 -10.96
N PRO A 94 -9.98 0.26 -11.97
CA PRO A 94 -9.68 1.10 -13.11
C PRO A 94 -9.32 2.53 -12.67
N PRO A 95 -8.52 3.25 -13.46
CA PRO A 95 -8.21 4.63 -13.15
C PRO A 95 -9.41 5.55 -12.95
N LEU A 96 -9.33 6.38 -11.90
CA LEU A 96 -10.29 7.45 -11.73
C LEU A 96 -10.22 8.44 -12.89
N THR A 97 -11.39 8.90 -13.33
CA THR A 97 -11.48 10.07 -14.21
C THR A 97 -10.99 11.32 -13.46
N PRO A 98 -10.56 12.39 -14.15
CA PRO A 98 -10.20 13.64 -13.48
C PRO A 98 -11.33 14.19 -12.58
N HIS A 99 -10.96 14.69 -11.40
CA HIS A 99 -11.87 15.27 -10.40
C HIS A 99 -11.50 16.73 -10.11
N SER A 100 -12.48 17.53 -9.66
CA SER A 100 -12.28 18.89 -9.14
C SER A 100 -13.07 19.05 -7.84
N PRO A 101 -12.42 19.21 -6.67
CA PRO A 101 -10.96 19.24 -6.45
C PRO A 101 -10.26 17.92 -6.84
N PRO A 102 -8.96 17.94 -7.15
CA PRO A 102 -8.27 16.72 -7.57
C PRO A 102 -8.14 15.72 -6.43
N ILE A 103 -8.06 14.44 -6.80
CA ILE A 103 -7.79 13.31 -5.91
C ILE A 103 -6.49 12.67 -6.38
N PHE A 104 -5.56 12.45 -5.45
CA PHE A 104 -4.38 11.64 -5.74
C PHE A 104 -4.74 10.16 -5.63
N GLU A 105 -4.61 9.44 -6.73
CA GLU A 105 -4.69 7.99 -6.79
C GLU A 105 -3.28 7.44 -7.03
N THR A 106 -2.84 6.46 -6.25
CA THR A 106 -1.50 5.88 -6.44
C THR A 106 -1.32 5.37 -7.89
N PRO A 107 -0.14 5.59 -8.51
CA PRO A 107 0.14 5.13 -9.87
C PRO A 107 0.40 3.61 -9.92
N CYS A 108 0.48 2.97 -8.76
CA CYS A 108 0.64 1.54 -8.54
C CYS A 108 -0.54 1.02 -7.70
N TYR A 109 -0.48 -0.24 -7.24
CA TYR A 109 -1.53 -0.87 -6.46
C TYR A 109 -1.87 -0.08 -5.18
N ALA A 110 -0.87 0.25 -4.36
CA ALA A 110 -1.02 0.99 -3.11
C ALA A 110 0.30 1.66 -2.67
N ILE A 111 0.26 2.43 -1.58
CA ILE A 111 1.45 3.10 -1.04
C ILE A 111 2.57 2.12 -0.64
N GLU A 112 2.27 0.90 -0.21
CA GLU A 112 3.30 -0.07 0.17
C GLU A 112 4.20 -0.44 -1.02
N ASN A 113 3.69 -0.36 -2.25
CA ASN A 113 4.47 -0.63 -3.45
C ASN A 113 5.63 0.37 -3.66
N PHE A 114 5.59 1.55 -3.04
CA PHE A 114 6.69 2.52 -3.07
C PHE A 114 7.90 2.12 -2.22
N TYR A 115 7.79 1.03 -1.44
CA TYR A 115 8.82 0.57 -0.51
C TYR A 115 9.59 -0.66 -1.02
N VAL A 116 9.23 -1.20 -2.18
CA VAL A 116 9.60 -2.58 -2.55
C VAL A 116 10.39 -2.70 -3.85
N SER A 117 10.90 -1.58 -4.36
CA SER A 117 11.85 -1.58 -5.48
C SER A 117 13.26 -1.95 -5.01
N VAL A 118 14.10 -2.43 -5.92
CA VAL A 118 15.51 -2.70 -5.61
C VAL A 118 16.26 -1.44 -5.15
N GLU A 119 15.91 -0.26 -5.67
CA GLU A 119 16.54 1.01 -5.28
C GLU A 119 16.25 1.33 -3.80
N VAL A 120 15.00 1.20 -3.37
CA VAL A 120 14.61 1.34 -1.95
C VAL A 120 15.35 0.33 -1.09
N PHE A 121 15.44 -0.92 -1.53
CA PHE A 121 16.16 -1.96 -0.79
C PHE A 121 17.65 -1.62 -0.64
N GLN A 122 18.30 -1.15 -1.71
CA GLN A 122 19.67 -0.66 -1.68
C GLN A 122 19.86 0.50 -0.70
N GLU A 123 18.93 1.45 -0.65
CA GLU A 123 18.99 2.55 0.33
C GLU A 123 18.83 2.05 1.77
N ILE A 124 18.03 1.02 2.01
CA ILE A 124 17.94 0.36 3.32
C ILE A 124 19.29 -0.29 3.67
N LEU A 125 19.91 -1.04 2.74
CA LEU A 125 21.20 -1.67 2.99
C LEU A 125 22.29 -0.65 3.36
N LYS A 126 22.35 0.48 2.65
CA LYS A 126 23.37 1.53 2.88
C LYS A 126 23.12 2.32 4.16
N ASN A 127 21.90 2.85 4.30
CA ASN A 127 21.64 3.87 5.32
C ASN A 127 21.17 3.26 6.65
N LEU A 128 20.51 2.09 6.60
CA LEU A 128 20.01 1.41 7.80
C LEU A 128 20.94 0.29 8.27
N LEU A 129 21.46 -0.52 7.34
CA LEU A 129 22.34 -1.65 7.69
C LEU A 129 23.83 -1.31 7.59
N HIS A 130 24.18 -0.14 7.05
CA HIS A 130 25.56 0.35 6.91
C HIS A 130 26.47 -0.58 6.10
N LEU A 131 25.91 -1.29 5.12
CA LEU A 131 26.68 -2.11 4.19
C LEU A 131 27.24 -1.24 3.05
N SER A 132 28.54 -1.38 2.79
CA SER A 132 29.22 -0.69 1.70
C SER A 132 28.88 -1.33 0.36
N GLU A 133 28.62 -0.52 -0.67
CA GLU A 133 28.36 -1.02 -2.03
C GLU A 133 29.53 -1.83 -2.62
N LEU A 134 30.74 -1.59 -2.13
CA LEU A 134 31.94 -2.31 -2.54
C LEU A 134 32.08 -3.68 -1.86
N SER A 135 31.23 -3.98 -0.89
CA SER A 135 31.32 -5.21 -0.11
C SER A 135 30.62 -6.37 -0.81
N THR A 136 31.15 -7.58 -0.62
CA THR A 136 30.52 -8.79 -1.14
C THR A 136 29.16 -9.02 -0.52
N SER A 137 28.96 -8.70 0.77
CA SER A 137 27.67 -8.89 1.43
C SER A 137 26.59 -8.00 0.83
N TYR A 138 26.91 -6.76 0.48
CA TYR A 138 25.96 -5.87 -0.19
C TYR A 138 25.53 -6.45 -1.54
N GLN A 139 26.48 -6.87 -2.38
CA GLN A 139 26.20 -7.45 -3.70
C GLN A 139 25.39 -8.75 -3.58
N THR A 140 25.68 -9.59 -2.58
CA THR A 140 24.91 -10.79 -2.25
C THR A 140 23.48 -10.43 -1.84
N CYS A 141 23.27 -9.45 -0.97
CA CYS A 141 21.94 -9.02 -0.54
C CYS A 141 21.09 -8.55 -1.73
N VAL A 142 21.66 -7.72 -2.61
CA VAL A 142 20.95 -7.23 -3.81
C VAL A 142 20.62 -8.38 -4.76
N SER A 143 21.55 -9.32 -4.97
CA SER A 143 21.32 -10.49 -5.83
C SER A 143 20.23 -11.40 -5.27
N LEU A 144 20.23 -11.64 -3.95
CA LEU A 144 19.19 -12.39 -3.26
C LEU A 144 17.83 -11.70 -3.36
N PHE A 145 17.79 -10.37 -3.18
CA PHE A 145 16.57 -9.59 -3.34
C PHE A 145 15.95 -9.79 -4.71
N LEU A 146 16.72 -9.58 -5.78
CA LEU A 146 16.22 -9.70 -7.15
C LEU A 146 15.73 -11.13 -7.45
N ALA A 147 16.49 -12.15 -7.04
CA ALA A 147 16.13 -13.54 -7.26
C ALA A 147 14.87 -13.94 -6.48
N ARG A 148 14.84 -13.68 -5.17
CA ARG A 148 13.69 -14.02 -4.31
C ARG A 148 12.44 -13.21 -4.66
N GLN A 149 12.59 -11.96 -5.12
CA GLN A 149 11.46 -11.14 -5.56
C GLN A 149 10.82 -11.70 -6.83
N ALA A 150 11.64 -12.09 -7.82
CA ALA A 150 11.14 -12.70 -9.04
C ALA A 150 10.38 -14.01 -8.75
N GLU A 151 10.91 -14.85 -7.86
CA GLU A 151 10.25 -16.08 -7.41
C GLU A 151 8.97 -15.79 -6.62
N PHE A 152 8.97 -14.79 -5.74
CA PHE A 152 7.79 -14.36 -5.00
C PHE A 152 6.68 -13.85 -5.92
N HIS A 153 7.03 -13.09 -6.97
CA HIS A 153 6.07 -12.68 -8.00
C HIS A 153 5.45 -13.89 -8.69
N GLN A 154 6.25 -14.88 -9.10
CA GLN A 154 5.68 -16.12 -9.67
C GLN A 154 4.80 -16.86 -8.66
N ALA A 155 5.24 -16.98 -7.41
CA ALA A 155 4.53 -17.69 -6.36
C ALA A 155 3.20 -17.00 -5.95
N THR A 156 3.07 -15.69 -6.15
CA THR A 156 1.87 -14.91 -5.78
C THR A 156 1.00 -14.48 -6.97
N LEU A 157 1.43 -14.77 -8.21
CA LEU A 157 0.72 -14.38 -9.42
C LEU A 157 -0.72 -14.89 -9.44
N LEU A 158 -0.93 -16.18 -9.14
CA LEU A 158 -2.26 -16.78 -9.11
C LEU A 158 -3.16 -16.06 -8.11
N PHE A 159 -2.67 -15.78 -6.90
CA PHE A 159 -3.44 -15.10 -5.87
C PHE A 159 -3.84 -13.68 -6.31
N ASN A 160 -2.88 -12.91 -6.83
CA ASN A 160 -3.13 -11.55 -7.29
C ASN A 160 -4.13 -11.53 -8.45
N ALA A 161 -3.98 -12.43 -9.43
CA ALA A 161 -4.91 -12.55 -10.55
C ALA A 161 -6.32 -12.94 -10.08
N TRP A 162 -6.42 -13.90 -9.16
CA TRP A 162 -7.69 -14.30 -8.55
C TRP A 162 -8.37 -13.14 -7.82
N TYR A 163 -7.62 -12.40 -6.99
CA TYR A 163 -8.19 -11.28 -6.25
C TYR A 163 -8.60 -10.12 -7.18
N ALA A 164 -7.79 -9.80 -8.20
CA ALA A 164 -8.14 -8.80 -9.20
C ALA A 164 -9.46 -9.16 -9.92
N CYS A 165 -9.66 -10.43 -10.30
CA CYS A 165 -10.93 -10.90 -10.86
C CYS A 165 -12.12 -10.69 -9.90
N LEU A 166 -11.94 -10.87 -8.58
CA LEU A 166 -13.00 -10.58 -7.61
C LEU A 166 -13.35 -9.10 -7.58
N ILE A 167 -12.34 -8.22 -7.63
CA ILE A 167 -12.54 -6.76 -7.66
C ILE A 167 -13.28 -6.34 -8.94
N GLU A 168 -12.88 -6.88 -10.09
CA GLU A 168 -13.57 -6.61 -11.37
C GLU A 168 -15.04 -7.05 -11.34
N ARG A 169 -15.32 -8.24 -10.80
CA ARG A 169 -16.69 -8.72 -10.64
C ARG A 169 -17.49 -7.84 -9.69
N ARG A 170 -16.93 -7.47 -8.53
CA ARG A 170 -17.56 -6.53 -7.59
C ARG A 170 -17.92 -5.23 -8.30
N ASN A 171 -17.01 -4.68 -9.07
CA ASN A 171 -17.22 -3.41 -9.78
C ASN A 171 -18.28 -3.55 -10.89
N ALA A 172 -18.36 -4.69 -11.56
CA ALA A 172 -19.33 -4.94 -12.63
C ALA A 172 -20.75 -5.28 -12.12
N THR A 173 -20.87 -5.98 -10.98
CA THR A 173 -22.17 -6.49 -10.49
C THR A 173 -22.68 -5.78 -9.23
N GLY A 174 -21.82 -4.99 -8.56
CA GLY A 174 -22.12 -4.40 -7.25
C GLY A 174 -22.13 -5.40 -6.09
N GLN A 175 -21.85 -6.68 -6.34
CA GLN A 175 -21.85 -7.71 -5.29
C GLN A 175 -20.55 -7.66 -4.48
N ALA A 176 -20.63 -7.85 -3.16
CA ALA A 176 -19.45 -7.97 -2.32
C ALA A 176 -18.58 -9.17 -2.75
N THR A 177 -17.26 -9.02 -2.69
CA THR A 177 -16.32 -10.09 -3.09
C THR A 177 -16.43 -11.34 -2.23
N GLY A 178 -16.94 -11.21 -1.00
CA GLY A 178 -16.98 -12.28 0.00
C GLY A 178 -15.61 -12.63 0.59
N VAL A 179 -14.60 -11.80 0.32
CA VAL A 179 -13.21 -12.00 0.75
C VAL A 179 -12.73 -10.80 1.55
N ASN A 180 -12.23 -11.06 2.75
CA ASN A 180 -11.52 -10.08 3.57
C ASN A 180 -10.06 -10.53 3.72
N LEU A 181 -9.14 -9.78 3.11
CA LEU A 181 -7.72 -10.13 3.10
C LEU A 181 -6.98 -9.46 4.27
N ASP A 182 -6.19 -10.27 4.98
CA ASP A 182 -5.23 -9.80 5.98
C ASP A 182 -4.01 -9.12 5.32
N GLU A 183 -3.12 -8.51 6.10
CA GLU A 183 -1.82 -8.02 5.66
C GLU A 183 -0.92 -9.15 5.18
N LYS A 184 -1.07 -10.35 5.74
CA LYS A 184 -0.28 -11.54 5.39
C LYS A 184 -1.04 -12.50 4.49
N LEU A 185 -0.30 -13.20 3.63
CA LEU A 185 -0.85 -14.33 2.88
C LEU A 185 -1.29 -15.44 3.86
N PRO A 186 -2.29 -16.27 3.49
CA PRO A 186 -2.70 -17.40 4.32
C PRO A 186 -1.52 -18.30 4.69
N LYS A 187 -1.52 -18.78 5.93
CA LYS A 187 -0.42 -19.59 6.47
C LYS A 187 -0.23 -20.84 5.60
N GLY A 188 1.03 -21.09 5.21
CA GLY A 188 1.41 -22.27 4.43
C GLY A 188 1.29 -22.09 2.92
N PHE A 189 0.74 -20.99 2.41
CA PHE A 189 0.66 -20.76 0.96
C PHE A 189 2.01 -20.51 0.31
N ILE A 190 2.94 -19.89 1.02
CA ILE A 190 4.26 -19.55 0.49
C ILE A 190 5.33 -20.20 1.37
N GLY A 191 6.23 -20.96 0.73
CA GLY A 191 7.53 -21.31 1.28
C GLY A 191 8.53 -20.19 0.96
N PHE A 192 9.30 -19.75 1.95
CA PHE A 192 10.26 -18.66 1.76
C PHE A 192 11.48 -18.84 2.67
N ASP A 193 12.64 -19.01 2.06
CA ASP A 193 13.96 -18.87 2.68
C ASP A 193 14.94 -18.11 1.76
N LEU A 194 16.23 -18.06 2.11
CA LEU A 194 17.25 -17.38 1.30
C LEU A 194 17.62 -18.15 0.01
N GLN A 195 17.25 -19.42 -0.12
CA GLN A 195 17.52 -20.24 -1.29
C GLN A 195 16.42 -20.11 -2.34
N ALA A 196 15.15 -20.14 -1.92
CA ALA A 196 14.01 -20.09 -2.83
C ALA A 196 12.72 -19.54 -2.21
N VAL A 197 11.84 -19.06 -3.07
CA VAL A 197 10.42 -18.80 -2.79
C VAL A 197 9.54 -19.71 -3.63
N SER A 198 8.55 -20.36 -3.01
CA SER A 198 7.66 -21.31 -3.68
C SER A 198 6.20 -21.14 -3.27
N ALA A 199 5.29 -21.45 -4.19
CA ALA A 199 3.86 -21.52 -3.91
C ALA A 199 3.43 -22.94 -3.54
N HIS A 200 2.66 -23.07 -2.47
CA HIS A 200 2.08 -24.32 -1.97
C HIS A 200 0.54 -24.22 -1.89
N TYR A 201 -0.08 -23.61 -2.90
CA TYR A 201 -1.53 -23.47 -3.02
C TYR A 201 -1.95 -23.56 -4.49
N THR A 202 -3.20 -23.96 -4.71
CA THR A 202 -3.82 -24.08 -6.04
C THR A 202 -5.14 -23.29 -6.08
N PRO A 203 -5.80 -23.17 -7.25
CA PRO A 203 -7.15 -22.58 -7.32
C PRO A 203 -8.17 -23.27 -6.39
N GLU A 204 -8.03 -24.57 -6.18
CA GLU A 204 -8.86 -25.35 -5.25
C GLU A 204 -8.59 -24.94 -3.80
N THR A 205 -7.32 -24.78 -3.42
CA THR A 205 -6.93 -24.29 -2.09
C THR A 205 -7.51 -22.89 -1.82
N LEU A 206 -7.52 -22.01 -2.82
CA LEU A 206 -8.13 -20.67 -2.70
C LEU A 206 -9.63 -20.77 -2.42
N THR A 207 -10.34 -21.61 -3.17
CA THR A 207 -11.79 -21.79 -3.00
C THR A 207 -12.15 -22.39 -1.64
N GLN A 208 -11.33 -23.32 -1.14
CA GLN A 208 -11.49 -23.91 0.19
C GLN A 208 -11.17 -22.93 1.33
N THR A 209 -10.17 -22.07 1.13
CA THR A 209 -9.75 -21.07 2.13
C THR A 209 -10.74 -19.91 2.20
N PHE A 210 -11.25 -19.47 1.05
CA PHE A 210 -12.16 -18.34 0.91
C PHE A 210 -13.53 -18.84 0.43
N THR A 211 -14.21 -19.61 1.27
CA THR A 211 -15.48 -20.29 0.93
C THR A 211 -16.62 -19.35 0.53
N ASN A 212 -16.57 -18.10 0.99
CA ASN A 212 -17.57 -17.07 0.68
C ASN A 212 -17.22 -16.24 -0.57
N ALA A 213 -16.08 -16.49 -1.22
CA ALA A 213 -15.64 -15.72 -2.37
C ALA A 213 -16.63 -15.84 -3.54
N LEU A 214 -16.82 -14.75 -4.27
CA LEU A 214 -17.59 -14.80 -5.53
C LEU A 214 -16.95 -15.80 -6.50
N ALA A 215 -17.78 -16.61 -7.15
CA ALA A 215 -17.32 -17.54 -8.16
C ALA A 215 -16.68 -16.80 -9.34
N ILE A 216 -15.47 -17.23 -9.73
CA ILE A 216 -14.72 -16.66 -10.85
C ILE A 216 -14.74 -17.67 -12.00
N PRO A 217 -15.18 -17.27 -13.21
CA PRO A 217 -15.10 -18.13 -14.39
C PRO A 217 -13.65 -18.54 -14.67
N PRO A 218 -13.34 -19.83 -14.92
CA PRO A 218 -11.99 -20.29 -15.20
C PRO A 218 -11.30 -19.54 -16.35
N ALA A 219 -12.05 -19.22 -17.41
CA ALA A 219 -11.52 -18.46 -18.55
C ALA A 219 -11.11 -17.02 -18.17
N ALA A 220 -11.87 -16.36 -17.28
CA ALA A 220 -11.54 -15.02 -16.81
C ALA A 220 -10.26 -15.03 -15.94
N LEU A 221 -10.13 -16.03 -15.07
CA LEU A 221 -8.92 -16.22 -14.28
C LEU A 221 -7.70 -16.51 -15.15
N ALA A 222 -7.82 -17.41 -16.13
CA ALA A 222 -6.74 -17.73 -17.07
C ALA A 222 -6.29 -16.49 -17.87
N ALA A 223 -7.23 -15.68 -18.35
CA ALA A 223 -6.92 -14.42 -19.02
C ALA A 223 -6.19 -13.44 -18.09
N LYS A 224 -6.61 -13.33 -16.82
CA LYS A 224 -5.96 -12.45 -15.85
C LYS A 224 -4.54 -12.92 -15.50
N ILE A 225 -4.33 -14.22 -15.32
CA ILE A 225 -3.02 -14.84 -15.12
C ILE A 225 -2.10 -14.47 -16.29
N SER A 226 -2.55 -14.68 -17.52
CA SER A 226 -1.77 -14.33 -18.72
C SER A 226 -1.43 -12.85 -18.80
N ALA A 227 -2.38 -11.96 -18.47
CA ALA A 227 -2.12 -10.52 -18.41
C ALA A 227 -1.09 -10.16 -17.33
N PHE A 228 -1.15 -10.82 -16.17
CA PHE A 228 -0.25 -10.55 -15.06
C PHE A 228 1.15 -11.09 -15.28
N SER A 229 1.35 -12.16 -16.06
CA SER A 229 2.68 -12.73 -16.37
C SER A 229 3.67 -11.75 -17.00
N HIS A 230 3.19 -10.65 -17.59
CA HIS A 230 4.02 -9.65 -18.27
C HIS A 230 3.90 -8.25 -17.69
N CYS A 231 3.21 -8.08 -16.57
CA CYS A 231 3.04 -6.78 -15.94
C CYS A 231 4.26 -6.40 -15.08
N GLN A 232 4.34 -5.13 -14.67
CA GLN A 232 5.27 -4.72 -13.63
C GLN A 232 4.76 -5.20 -12.27
N HIS A 233 5.04 -6.46 -11.93
CA HIS A 233 4.50 -7.13 -10.74
C HIS A 233 4.65 -6.31 -9.46
N GLN A 234 5.83 -5.72 -9.23
CA GLN A 234 6.09 -4.85 -8.07
C GLN A 234 5.10 -3.69 -7.95
N GLN A 235 4.62 -3.14 -9.07
CA GLN A 235 3.66 -2.04 -9.07
C GLN A 235 2.21 -2.52 -9.10
N VAL A 236 1.92 -3.67 -9.69
CA VAL A 236 0.55 -4.16 -9.92
C VAL A 236 0.06 -5.05 -8.78
N PHE A 237 0.93 -5.85 -8.17
CA PHE A 237 0.55 -6.79 -7.12
C PHE A 237 0.27 -6.09 -5.80
N ARG A 238 -0.51 -6.77 -4.95
CA ARG A 238 -0.99 -6.23 -3.68
C ARG A 238 0.17 -5.79 -2.80
N GLY A 239 0.28 -4.48 -2.57
CA GLY A 239 1.40 -3.85 -1.89
C GLY A 239 1.72 -4.42 -0.51
N LYS A 240 0.69 -4.78 0.28
CA LYS A 240 0.89 -5.40 1.61
C LYS A 240 1.68 -6.70 1.55
N TYR A 241 1.47 -7.51 0.51
CA TYR A 241 2.20 -8.76 0.33
C TYR A 241 3.62 -8.51 -0.18
N GLU A 242 3.81 -7.52 -1.07
CA GLU A 242 5.15 -7.10 -1.51
C GLU A 242 5.98 -6.56 -0.34
N LEU A 243 5.42 -5.71 0.52
CA LEU A 243 6.11 -5.22 1.71
C LEU A 243 6.39 -6.35 2.70
N GLY A 244 5.44 -7.28 2.86
CA GLY A 244 5.65 -8.50 3.65
C GLY A 244 6.81 -9.37 3.15
N PHE A 245 7.01 -9.43 1.83
CA PHE A 245 8.17 -10.07 1.21
C PHE A 245 9.47 -9.37 1.63
N VAL A 246 9.56 -8.03 1.47
CA VAL A 246 10.76 -7.26 1.83
C VAL A 246 11.12 -7.44 3.31
N LEU A 247 10.12 -7.39 4.19
CA LEU A 247 10.31 -7.57 5.63
C LEU A 247 10.80 -8.97 5.98
N THR A 248 10.25 -10.00 5.33
CA THR A 248 10.68 -11.38 5.55
C THR A 248 12.11 -11.60 5.04
N LEU A 249 12.46 -11.04 3.87
CA LEU A 249 13.83 -11.12 3.36
C LEU A 249 14.83 -10.43 4.28
N LEU A 250 14.53 -9.20 4.72
CA LEU A 250 15.39 -8.47 5.67
C LEU A 250 15.60 -9.26 6.97
N GLU A 251 14.53 -9.86 7.50
CA GLU A 251 14.61 -10.71 8.69
C GLU A 251 15.54 -11.91 8.47
N LEU A 252 15.41 -12.61 7.34
CA LEU A 252 16.26 -13.76 7.00
C LEU A 252 17.73 -13.34 6.80
N LEU A 253 17.98 -12.20 6.16
CA LEU A 253 19.34 -11.66 5.97
C LEU A 253 19.98 -11.28 7.30
N LEU A 254 19.24 -10.62 8.20
CA LEU A 254 19.75 -10.29 9.54
C LEU A 254 20.02 -11.54 10.38
N GLN A 255 19.20 -12.57 10.25
CA GLN A 255 19.43 -13.87 10.91
C GLN A 255 20.70 -14.52 10.37
N ASP A 256 20.88 -14.59 9.05
CA ASP A 256 22.09 -15.14 8.44
C ASP A 256 23.34 -14.37 8.86
N ALA A 257 23.30 -13.03 8.82
CA ALA A 257 24.42 -12.18 9.24
C ALA A 257 24.85 -12.39 10.71
N ALA A 258 23.92 -12.81 11.56
CA ALA A 258 24.19 -13.16 12.96
C ALA A 258 24.77 -14.57 13.11
N ASN A 259 24.13 -15.59 12.50
CA ASN A 259 24.54 -16.99 12.46
C ASN A 259 23.56 -17.74 11.53
N PRO A 260 24.00 -18.43 10.45
CA PRO A 260 25.33 -19.03 10.22
C PRO A 260 26.36 -18.23 9.42
N GLN A 261 26.02 -17.05 8.90
CA GLN A 261 26.85 -16.24 7.99
C GLN A 261 27.16 -16.96 6.68
N THR A 262 26.18 -17.67 6.12
CA THR A 262 26.33 -18.39 4.85
C THR A 262 26.35 -17.43 3.66
N TYR A 263 25.56 -16.36 3.71
CA TYR A 263 25.43 -15.38 2.64
C TYR A 263 26.05 -14.03 3.00
N ILE A 264 25.89 -13.60 4.26
CA ILE A 264 26.40 -12.34 4.78
C ILE A 264 27.51 -12.63 5.79
N THR A 265 28.75 -12.35 5.40
CA THR A 265 29.93 -12.55 6.26
C THR A 265 30.25 -11.32 7.11
N GLU A 266 29.70 -10.16 6.76
CA GLU A 266 29.83 -8.92 7.53
C GLU A 266 28.91 -8.91 8.74
N LYS A 267 29.44 -8.43 9.87
CA LYS A 267 28.63 -8.27 11.08
C LYS A 267 27.70 -7.08 10.95
N ILE A 268 26.40 -7.34 10.92
CA ILE A 268 25.36 -6.30 11.00
C ILE A 268 24.98 -6.09 12.47
N THR A 269 25.09 -4.86 12.97
CA THR A 269 24.73 -4.50 14.35
C THR A 269 23.29 -4.05 14.51
N PHE A 270 22.64 -3.70 13.40
CA PHE A 270 21.25 -3.29 13.36
C PHE A 270 20.32 -4.47 13.71
N SER A 271 19.31 -4.21 14.54
CA SER A 271 18.23 -5.15 14.85
C SER A 271 16.92 -4.39 14.99
N PHE A 272 15.85 -4.96 14.44
CA PHE A 272 14.49 -4.44 14.63
C PHE A 272 13.94 -4.67 16.05
N GLY A 273 14.64 -5.47 16.88
CA GLY A 273 14.20 -5.89 18.21
C GLY A 273 13.07 -6.94 18.16
N ASN A 274 11.99 -6.64 17.44
CA ASN A 274 10.87 -7.54 17.14
C ASN A 274 10.58 -7.55 15.63
N LYS A 275 9.82 -8.55 15.17
CA LYS A 275 9.33 -8.60 13.78
C LYS A 275 8.45 -7.38 13.48
N LEU A 276 8.84 -6.57 12.51
CA LEU A 276 8.07 -5.39 12.08
C LEU A 276 6.74 -5.79 11.43
N SER A 277 5.67 -5.07 11.76
CA SER A 277 4.45 -5.07 10.95
C SER A 277 4.57 -4.13 9.74
N ASN A 278 3.64 -4.22 8.79
CA ASN A 278 3.59 -3.32 7.64
C ASN A 278 3.44 -1.86 8.09
N ASP A 279 2.54 -1.58 9.04
CA ASP A 279 2.35 -0.25 9.65
C ASP A 279 3.68 0.32 10.21
N GLN A 280 4.45 -0.51 10.93
CA GLN A 280 5.73 -0.09 11.49
C GLN A 280 6.79 0.12 10.40
N ALA A 281 6.81 -0.74 9.39
CA ALA A 281 7.73 -0.63 8.27
C ALA A 281 7.52 0.66 7.46
N ILE A 282 6.27 1.07 7.22
CA ILE A 282 5.95 2.34 6.55
C ILE A 282 6.58 3.52 7.29
N ILE A 283 6.59 3.49 8.63
CA ILE A 283 7.21 4.52 9.47
C ILE A 283 8.73 4.45 9.39
N VAL A 284 9.31 3.27 9.66
CA VAL A 284 10.77 3.06 9.74
C VAL A 284 11.45 3.34 8.39
N PHE A 285 10.82 2.95 7.28
CA PHE A 285 11.38 3.10 5.94
C PHE A 285 10.87 4.33 5.19
N SER A 286 10.10 5.22 5.82
CA SER A 286 9.44 6.36 5.15
C SER A 286 10.42 7.24 4.36
N ALA A 287 11.63 7.42 4.89
CA ALA A 287 12.70 8.21 4.27
C ALA A 287 13.27 7.60 2.99
N TYR A 288 13.18 6.27 2.83
CA TYR A 288 13.73 5.55 1.67
C TYR A 288 12.68 5.31 0.58
N ALA A 289 11.39 5.42 0.90
CA ALA A 289 10.31 5.12 -0.04
C ALA A 289 10.33 6.06 -1.26
N GLN A 290 9.94 5.51 -2.42
CA GLN A 290 9.84 6.28 -3.65
C GLN A 290 8.77 7.39 -3.52
N THR A 291 9.01 8.52 -4.19
CA THR A 291 8.03 9.60 -4.33
C THR A 291 7.74 9.77 -5.82
N PRO A 292 6.57 9.34 -6.32
CA PRO A 292 6.29 9.49 -7.74
C PRO A 292 6.13 10.97 -8.10
N ASP A 293 6.50 11.34 -9.33
CA ASP A 293 6.37 12.71 -9.82
C ASP A 293 4.92 13.20 -9.78
N SER A 294 3.96 12.31 -10.07
CA SER A 294 2.53 12.60 -9.98
C SER A 294 2.10 13.06 -8.58
N LEU A 295 2.72 12.55 -7.50
CA LEU A 295 2.45 13.01 -6.13
C LEU A 295 3.05 14.41 -5.90
N THR A 296 4.26 14.64 -6.40
CA THR A 296 4.93 15.94 -6.29
C THR A 296 4.14 17.03 -7.02
N GLU A 297 3.65 16.74 -8.21
CA GLU A 297 2.80 17.64 -9.01
C GLU A 297 1.46 17.89 -8.32
N TYR A 298 0.81 16.82 -7.85
CA TYR A 298 -0.43 16.92 -7.10
C TYR A 298 -0.30 17.81 -5.86
N LEU A 299 0.73 17.56 -5.03
CA LEU A 299 0.99 18.33 -3.81
C LEU A 299 1.25 19.80 -4.13
N ARG A 300 2.00 20.10 -5.20
CA ARG A 300 2.21 21.48 -5.67
C ARG A 300 0.88 22.18 -6.01
N HIS A 301 -0.03 21.47 -6.67
CA HIS A 301 -1.32 22.02 -7.08
C HIS A 301 -2.28 22.26 -5.89
N VAL A 302 -2.35 21.34 -4.93
CA VAL A 302 -3.26 21.50 -3.77
C VAL A 302 -2.72 22.42 -2.67
N THR A 303 -1.44 22.81 -2.76
CA THR A 303 -0.79 23.71 -1.78
C THR A 303 -0.54 25.11 -2.30
N SER A 304 -0.56 25.35 -3.62
CA SER A 304 -0.60 26.71 -4.18
C SER A 304 -1.86 27.44 -3.72
#